data_AF-A0AAD4DPU5-F1
#
_entry.id   AF-A0AAD4DPU5-F1
#
_cell.length_a   1.000
_cell.length_b   1.000
_cell.length_c   1.000
_cell.angle_alpha   90.00
_cell.angle_beta   90.00
_cell.angle_gamma   90.00
#
_symmetry.space_group_name_H-M   'P 1'
#
loop_
_entity.id
_entity.type
_entity.pdbx_description
1 polymer ?
#
loop_
_entity_poly.entity_id
_entity_poly.type
_entity_poly.pdbx_seq_one_letter_code
_entity_poly.pdbx_strand_id
1 'polypeptide(L)'
;MAPCSWLLGEQQAFVLTYHESFLECKKNGNYTNFWPPFFEKWEEKWPIILEEEPVNEEMKLEEIAKARDALQTCLTVKLWNDFGNSKAGRRANAAGNTVVSKLIGDIAIKSGKKKSRPLNATEVYAKKYYASRVQPAVKEELDAMKDAPDAPEPKNAEVKEEVAKLAEQMKEERVKDGKRDKELSKETIISRLTEIMSTFFTELHDATGWSFSVLLAGPDPMNGGKLNVSSLHIGTTTAGNRFNHAFPKFEENIMVPYFEFASRAFLLQYCYRKELHSEPLQ
;
A
#
# COMPACT_ATOMS: atom_id res chain seq x y z
N MET A 1 14.63 16.81 20.44
CA MET A 1 13.79 16.43 21.59
C MET A 1 12.70 15.51 21.08
N ALA A 2 12.46 14.36 21.72
CA ALA A 2 11.32 13.53 21.36
C ALA A 2 10.02 14.33 21.64
N PRO A 3 8.98 14.24 20.80
CA PRO A 3 7.71 14.91 21.08
C PRO A 3 7.20 14.48 22.46
N CYS A 4 6.76 15.43 23.29
CA CYS A 4 6.11 15.10 24.56
C CYS A 4 4.94 14.15 24.27
N SER A 5 4.99 12.94 24.84
CA SER A 5 3.85 12.04 24.75
C SER A 5 2.69 12.64 25.52
N TRP A 6 1.50 12.66 24.92
CA TRP A 6 0.27 13.00 25.64
C TRP A 6 -0.10 11.94 26.70
N LEU A 7 0.58 10.79 26.69
CA LEU A 7 0.48 9.75 27.71
C LEU A 7 1.38 10.06 28.91
N LEU A 8 0.87 9.79 30.10
CA LEU A 8 1.65 9.78 31.34
C LEU A 8 2.67 8.63 31.32
N GLY A 9 3.72 8.73 32.15
CA GLY A 9 4.78 7.71 32.20
C GLY A 9 4.27 6.30 32.50
N GLU A 10 3.29 6.16 33.40
CA GLU A 10 2.67 4.87 33.73
C GLU A 10 1.84 4.28 32.58
N GLN A 11 1.10 5.14 31.88
CA GLN A 11 0.35 4.78 30.68
C GLN A 11 1.30 4.30 29.57
N GLN A 12 2.42 4.99 29.38
CA GLN A 12 3.44 4.59 28.42
C GLN A 12 4.07 3.24 28.80
N ALA A 13 4.38 3.03 30.08
CA ALA A 13 4.89 1.75 30.57
C ALA A 13 3.90 0.61 30.30
N PHE A 14 2.59 0.85 30.47
CA PHE A 14 1.56 -0.12 30.12
C PHE A 14 1.52 -0.41 28.62
N VAL A 15 1.54 0.60 27.75
CA VAL A 15 1.56 0.37 26.29
C VAL A 15 2.77 -0.46 25.87
N LEU A 16 3.93 -0.25 26.50
CA LEU A 16 5.16 -0.99 26.22
C LEU A 16 5.06 -2.49 26.55
N THR A 17 4.23 -2.92 27.51
CA THR A 17 4.08 -4.35 27.82
C THR A 17 3.39 -5.13 26.70
N TYR A 18 2.60 -4.47 25.85
CA TYR A 18 1.89 -5.08 24.72
C TYR A 18 2.68 -5.02 23.41
N HIS A 19 3.92 -4.52 23.44
CA HIS A 19 4.74 -4.33 22.24
C HIS A 19 4.92 -5.61 21.42
N GLU A 20 5.26 -6.73 22.06
CA GLU A 20 5.50 -8.00 21.36
C GLU A 20 4.23 -8.57 20.74
N SER A 21 3.13 -8.59 21.50
CA SER A 21 1.83 -9.06 21.00
C SER A 21 1.32 -8.21 19.83
N PHE A 22 1.55 -6.89 19.86
CA PHE A 22 1.22 -6.00 18.74
C PHE A 22 2.04 -6.34 17.49
N LEU A 23 3.34 -6.59 17.64
CA LEU A 23 4.21 -6.97 16.51
C LEU A 23 3.83 -8.32 15.89
N GLU A 24 3.38 -9.28 16.71
CA GLU A 24 2.88 -10.57 16.25
C GLU A 24 1.58 -10.42 15.44
N CYS A 25 0.61 -9.65 15.98
CA CYS A 25 -0.63 -9.33 15.26
C CYS A 25 -0.33 -8.62 13.93
N LYS A 26 0.63 -7.72 13.95
CA LYS A 26 1.09 -6.99 12.76
C LYS A 26 1.75 -7.90 11.72
N LYS A 27 2.53 -8.89 12.14
CA LYS A 27 3.12 -9.90 11.24
C LYS A 27 2.03 -10.73 10.55
N ASN A 28 0.97 -11.06 11.29
CA ASN A 28 -0.14 -11.89 10.80
C ASN A 28 -1.24 -11.08 10.09
N GLY A 29 -1.24 -9.75 10.20
CA GLY A 29 -2.27 -8.88 9.66
C GLY A 29 -3.64 -8.99 10.35
N ASN A 30 -3.71 -9.59 11.54
CA ASN A 30 -4.95 -9.83 12.28
C ASN A 30 -4.85 -9.23 13.69
N TYR A 31 -5.75 -8.29 14.01
CA TYR A 31 -5.79 -7.60 15.31
C TYR A 31 -7.07 -7.87 16.10
N THR A 32 -7.95 -8.76 15.63
CA THR A 32 -9.26 -9.04 16.26
C THR A 32 -9.11 -9.50 17.71
N ASN A 33 -8.06 -10.25 18.02
CA ASN A 33 -7.79 -10.77 19.36
C ASN A 33 -6.92 -9.83 20.22
N PHE A 34 -6.42 -8.72 19.65
CA PHE A 34 -5.52 -7.80 20.34
C PHE A 34 -6.25 -6.62 20.94
N TRP A 35 -7.07 -5.93 20.14
CA TRP A 35 -7.69 -4.67 20.56
C TRP A 35 -8.70 -4.81 21.71
N PRO A 36 -9.65 -5.76 21.68
CA PRO A 36 -10.64 -5.87 22.76
C PRO A 36 -10.02 -6.08 24.15
N PRO A 37 -9.13 -7.07 24.38
CA PRO A 37 -8.55 -7.27 25.72
C PRO A 37 -7.55 -6.16 26.10
N PHE A 38 -6.93 -5.49 25.13
CA PHE A 38 -6.07 -4.34 25.40
C PHE A 38 -6.89 -3.16 25.95
N PHE A 39 -8.01 -2.82 25.31
CA PHE A 39 -8.85 -1.71 25.74
C PHE A 39 -9.60 -1.99 27.04
N GLU A 40 -10.05 -3.24 27.26
CA GLU A 40 -10.67 -3.64 28.54
C GLU A 40 -9.71 -3.42 29.72
N LYS A 41 -8.47 -3.89 29.61
CA LYS A 41 -7.43 -3.69 30.64
C LYS A 41 -6.96 -2.25 30.77
N TRP A 42 -7.05 -1.48 29.68
CA TRP A 42 -6.78 -0.04 29.74
C TRP A 42 -7.84 0.67 30.56
N GLU A 43 -9.11 0.40 30.29
CA GLU A 43 -10.25 1.02 30.96
C GLU A 43 -10.34 0.63 32.44
N GLU A 44 -9.96 -0.60 32.79
CA GLU A 44 -9.84 -1.03 34.20
C GLU A 44 -8.85 -0.16 35.00
N LYS A 45 -7.74 0.25 34.37
CA LYS A 45 -6.69 1.05 35.01
C LYS A 45 -6.94 2.55 34.95
N TRP A 46 -7.53 3.03 33.87
CA TRP A 46 -7.81 4.44 33.63
C TRP A 46 -9.27 4.59 33.17
N PRO A 47 -10.23 4.48 34.12
CA PRO A 47 -11.62 4.67 33.80
C PRO A 47 -11.86 6.11 33.32
N ILE A 48 -12.74 6.26 32.34
CA ILE A 48 -13.13 7.57 31.82
C ILE A 48 -14.07 8.22 32.82
N ILE A 49 -13.57 9.22 33.53
CA ILE A 49 -14.35 10.03 34.47
C ILE A 49 -14.71 11.32 33.75
N LEU A 50 -16.00 11.59 33.59
CA LEU A 50 -16.49 12.89 33.09
C LEU A 50 -16.38 13.91 34.23
N GLU A 51 -15.80 15.07 33.95
CA GLU A 51 -15.63 16.16 34.93
C GLU A 51 -16.93 16.92 35.21
N GLU A 52 -17.86 16.94 34.26
CA GLU A 52 -19.15 17.62 34.38
C GLU A 52 -20.28 16.61 34.61
N GLU A 53 -21.21 16.92 35.52
CA GLU A 53 -22.42 16.14 35.70
C GLU A 53 -23.39 16.44 34.55
N PRO A 54 -23.66 15.48 33.65
CA PRO A 54 -24.56 15.71 32.53
C PRO A 54 -26.00 15.84 33.03
N VAL A 55 -26.80 16.59 32.26
CA VAL A 55 -28.19 16.93 32.57
C VAL A 55 -29.11 15.68 32.64
N ASN A 56 -28.73 14.57 32.01
CA ASN A 56 -29.46 13.29 32.03
C ASN A 56 -28.53 12.06 31.87
N GLU A 57 -28.94 10.88 32.35
CA GLU A 57 -28.21 9.61 32.27
C GLU A 57 -27.93 9.15 30.83
N GLU A 58 -28.86 9.39 29.90
CA GLU A 58 -28.66 9.04 28.48
C GLU A 58 -27.54 9.88 27.84
N MET A 59 -27.47 11.18 28.14
CA MET A 59 -26.38 12.04 27.68
C MET A 59 -25.04 11.61 28.27
N LYS A 60 -25.03 11.19 29.55
CA LYS A 60 -23.83 10.66 30.20
C LYS A 60 -23.26 9.46 29.45
N LEU A 61 -24.12 8.52 29.07
CA LEU A 61 -23.69 7.30 28.40
C LEU A 61 -23.15 7.59 26.99
N GLU A 62 -23.77 8.52 26.27
CA GLU A 62 -23.32 8.94 24.94
C GLU A 62 -21.97 9.67 24.99
N GLU A 63 -21.77 10.56 25.96
CA GLU A 63 -20.51 11.28 26.16
C GLU A 63 -19.36 10.33 26.57
N ILE A 64 -19.63 9.37 27.45
CA ILE A 64 -18.66 8.33 27.81
C ILE A 64 -18.30 7.48 26.57
N ALA A 65 -19.29 7.10 25.76
CA ALA A 65 -19.03 6.33 24.54
C ALA A 65 -18.16 7.12 23.54
N LYS A 66 -18.47 8.40 23.31
CA LYS A 66 -17.66 9.28 22.45
C LYS A 66 -16.24 9.46 22.97
N ALA A 67 -16.07 9.67 24.27
CA ALA A 67 -14.77 9.78 24.91
C ALA A 67 -13.97 8.48 24.78
N ARG A 68 -14.64 7.33 24.93
CA ARG A 68 -14.05 6.00 24.73
C ARG A 68 -13.55 5.81 23.30
N ASP A 69 -14.39 6.10 22.30
CA ASP A 69 -14.03 5.94 20.89
C ASP A 69 -12.87 6.86 20.48
N ALA A 70 -12.89 8.10 20.97
CA ALA A 70 -11.80 9.07 20.76
C ALA A 70 -10.48 8.56 21.36
N LEU A 71 -10.52 8.05 22.60
CA LEU A 71 -9.35 7.49 23.28
C LEU A 71 -8.82 6.24 22.57
N GLN A 72 -9.71 5.31 22.16
CA GLN A 72 -9.33 4.11 21.41
C GLN A 72 -8.64 4.48 20.08
N THR A 73 -9.16 5.48 19.37
CA THR A 73 -8.57 6.00 18.13
C THR A 73 -7.17 6.57 18.38
N CYS A 74 -7.03 7.42 19.39
CA CYS A 74 -5.74 8.02 19.77
C CYS A 74 -4.69 6.97 20.16
N LEU A 75 -5.07 5.97 20.96
CA LEU A 75 -4.19 4.86 21.34
C LEU A 75 -3.80 4.00 20.15
N THR A 76 -4.76 3.68 19.26
CA THR A 76 -4.48 2.91 18.05
C THR A 76 -3.42 3.62 17.20
N VAL A 77 -3.61 4.91 16.92
CA VAL A 77 -2.65 5.73 16.17
C VAL A 77 -1.30 5.77 16.88
N LYS A 78 -1.29 5.89 18.21
CA LYS A 78 -0.07 5.90 19.02
C LYS A 78 0.71 4.58 18.90
N LEU A 79 0.07 3.43 19.11
CA LEU A 79 0.70 2.11 18.94
C LEU A 79 1.21 1.92 17.51
N TRP A 80 0.43 2.33 16.50
CA TRP A 80 0.86 2.28 15.11
C TRP A 80 2.10 3.14 14.83
N ASN A 81 2.17 4.34 15.40
CA ASN A 81 3.32 5.22 15.21
C ASN A 81 4.56 4.74 15.98
N ASP A 82 4.38 4.38 17.26
CA ASP A 82 5.48 4.00 18.14
C ASP A 82 6.05 2.63 17.74
N PHE A 83 5.18 1.64 17.53
CA PHE A 83 5.60 0.27 17.23
C PHE A 83 5.63 0.00 15.74
N GLY A 84 4.71 0.58 14.98
CA GLY A 84 4.59 0.29 13.56
C GLY A 84 5.70 0.88 12.71
N ASN A 85 6.21 2.07 13.04
CA ASN A 85 7.35 2.70 12.37
C ASN A 85 8.70 2.29 12.95
N SER A 86 8.72 1.54 14.05
CA SER A 86 9.94 0.98 14.63
C SER A 86 10.66 0.07 13.63
N LYS A 87 11.96 -0.20 13.86
CA LYS A 87 12.72 -1.16 13.04
C LYS A 87 12.07 -2.55 13.04
N ALA A 88 11.54 -2.98 14.19
CA ALA A 88 10.83 -4.25 14.32
C ALA A 88 9.49 -4.22 13.58
N GLY A 89 8.71 -3.15 13.71
CA GLY A 89 7.43 -2.97 13.01
C GLY A 89 7.58 -2.91 11.48
N ARG A 90 8.63 -2.25 10.98
CA ARG A 90 8.95 -2.25 9.54
C ARG A 90 9.35 -3.64 9.04
N ARG A 91 10.09 -4.41 9.83
CA ARG A 91 10.43 -5.82 9.50
C ARG A 91 9.19 -6.71 9.50
N ALA A 92 8.30 -6.58 10.48
CA ALA A 92 7.04 -7.30 10.52
C ALA A 92 6.17 -6.99 9.30
N ASN A 93 6.06 -5.71 8.91
CA ASN A 93 5.37 -5.29 7.67
C ASN A 93 5.98 -5.90 6.42
N ALA A 94 7.32 -5.93 6.31
CA ALA A 94 7.99 -6.52 5.17
C ALA A 94 7.73 -8.04 5.09
N ALA A 95 7.69 -8.74 6.23
CA ALA A 95 7.40 -10.16 6.27
C ALA A 95 5.97 -10.49 5.80
N GLY A 96 4.96 -9.74 6.26
CA GLY A 96 3.56 -9.98 5.85
C GLY A 96 3.27 -9.56 4.41
N ASN A 97 3.90 -8.48 3.92
CA ASN A 97 3.54 -7.87 2.64
C ASN A 97 4.41 -8.34 1.46
N THR A 98 5.45 -9.15 1.69
CA THR A 98 6.40 -9.53 0.63
C THR A 98 5.80 -10.43 -0.44
N VAL A 99 4.90 -11.36 -0.11
CA VAL A 99 4.33 -12.29 -1.10
C VAL A 99 3.39 -11.57 -2.05
N VAL A 100 2.44 -10.81 -1.52
CA VAL A 100 1.47 -10.03 -2.31
C VAL A 100 2.16 -8.91 -3.07
N SER A 101 3.10 -8.19 -2.45
CA SER A 101 3.86 -7.13 -3.14
C SER A 101 4.81 -7.68 -4.20
N LYS A 102 5.34 -8.90 -4.06
CA LYS A 102 6.11 -9.58 -5.10
C LYS A 102 5.19 -10.02 -6.24
N LEU A 103 4.07 -10.66 -5.96
CA LEU A 103 3.09 -11.06 -6.98
C LEU A 103 2.56 -9.84 -7.77
N ILE A 104 2.11 -8.79 -7.09
CA ILE A 104 1.68 -7.55 -7.74
C ILE A 104 2.87 -6.89 -8.46
N GLY A 105 4.06 -6.93 -7.88
CA GLY A 105 5.29 -6.48 -8.50
C GLY A 105 5.56 -7.19 -9.81
N ASP A 106 5.60 -8.52 -9.83
CA ASP A 106 5.94 -9.31 -11.01
C ASP A 106 4.87 -9.21 -12.10
N ILE A 107 3.61 -9.08 -11.69
CA ILE A 107 2.49 -8.87 -12.61
C ILE A 107 2.49 -7.44 -13.19
N ALA A 108 2.72 -6.41 -12.38
CA ALA A 108 2.71 -5.01 -12.84
C ALA A 108 4.02 -4.58 -13.53
N ILE A 109 5.18 -5.07 -13.08
CA ILE A 109 6.52 -4.67 -13.54
C ILE A 109 6.83 -5.19 -14.96
N LYS A 110 6.14 -6.23 -15.45
CA LYS A 110 6.17 -6.54 -16.89
C LYS A 110 5.72 -5.38 -17.77
N SER A 111 4.97 -4.40 -17.24
CA SER A 111 4.48 -3.23 -18.00
C SER A 111 5.23 -1.91 -17.73
N GLY A 112 6.21 -1.86 -16.83
CA GLY A 112 6.97 -0.63 -16.62
C GLY A 112 7.99 -0.74 -15.50
N LYS A 113 9.27 -0.60 -15.85
CA LYS A 113 10.34 -0.33 -14.87
C LYS A 113 9.86 0.80 -13.97
N LYS A 114 9.83 0.58 -12.64
CA LYS A 114 9.55 1.64 -11.65
C LYS A 114 10.27 2.90 -12.10
N LYS A 115 9.54 4.01 -12.30
CA LYS A 115 10.10 5.31 -12.70
C LYS A 115 11.08 5.76 -11.59
N SER A 116 12.30 5.24 -11.63
CA SER A 116 13.39 5.65 -10.76
C SER A 116 13.78 7.06 -11.20
N ARG A 117 13.91 7.99 -10.26
CA ARG A 117 14.34 9.37 -10.54
C ARG A 117 15.54 9.37 -11.50
N PRO A 118 15.65 10.33 -12.43
CA PRO A 118 16.87 10.44 -13.22
C PRO A 118 18.06 10.58 -12.26
N LEU A 119 19.13 9.84 -12.55
CA LEU A 119 20.36 9.94 -11.78
C LEU A 119 20.88 11.38 -11.91
N ASN A 120 21.28 11.99 -10.79
CA ASN A 120 21.96 13.28 -10.83
C ASN A 120 23.30 13.13 -11.59
N ALA A 121 23.82 14.21 -12.19
CA ALA A 121 25.13 14.25 -12.84
C ALA A 121 26.22 13.57 -11.98
N THR A 122 26.24 13.88 -10.68
CA THR A 122 27.18 13.24 -9.72
C THR A 122 26.98 11.72 -9.61
N GLU A 123 25.73 11.24 -9.61
CA GLU A 123 25.43 9.80 -9.54
C GLU A 123 25.76 9.09 -10.86
N VAL A 124 25.56 9.75 -12.01
CA VAL A 124 25.99 9.24 -13.33
C VAL A 124 27.51 9.15 -13.39
N TYR A 125 28.21 10.19 -12.94
CA TYR A 125 29.67 10.20 -12.87
C TYR A 125 30.19 9.08 -11.97
N ALA A 126 29.65 8.97 -10.75
CA ALA A 126 30.03 7.90 -9.83
C ALA A 126 29.78 6.53 -10.46
N LYS A 127 28.62 6.30 -11.08
CA LYS A 127 28.31 5.00 -11.67
C LYS A 127 29.22 4.63 -12.85
N LYS A 128 29.61 5.58 -13.68
CA LYS A 128 30.45 5.33 -14.87
C LYS A 128 31.95 5.30 -14.57
N TYR A 129 32.43 6.24 -13.77
CA TYR A 129 33.85 6.54 -13.66
C TYR A 129 34.42 6.32 -12.25
N TYR A 130 33.59 6.02 -11.24
CA TYR A 130 34.10 5.78 -9.90
C TYR A 130 35.06 4.59 -9.89
N ALA A 131 34.66 3.44 -10.43
CA ALA A 131 35.50 2.24 -10.43
C ALA A 131 36.82 2.42 -11.21
N SER A 132 36.81 3.18 -12.31
CA SER A 132 37.97 3.31 -13.19
C SER A 132 38.89 4.49 -12.86
N ARG A 133 38.36 5.59 -12.32
CA ARG A 133 39.14 6.84 -12.10
C ARG A 133 39.25 7.22 -10.63
N VAL A 134 38.16 7.14 -9.88
CA VAL A 134 38.14 7.61 -8.48
C VAL A 134 38.65 6.53 -7.54
N GLN A 135 38.25 5.28 -7.74
CA GLN A 135 38.58 4.16 -6.87
C GLN A 135 40.10 3.84 -6.85
N PRO A 136 40.85 3.87 -7.97
CA PRO A 136 42.30 3.67 -7.92
C PRO A 136 43.01 4.80 -7.18
N ALA A 137 42.65 6.06 -7.48
CA ALA A 137 43.25 7.24 -6.84
C ALA A 137 42.94 7.30 -5.34
N VAL A 138 41.70 7.02 -4.93
CA VAL A 138 41.32 6.95 -3.50
C VAL A 138 42.02 5.78 -2.80
N LYS A 139 42.25 4.67 -3.50
CA LYS A 139 42.97 3.53 -2.93
C LYS A 139 44.46 3.85 -2.75
N GLU A 140 45.07 4.49 -3.74
CA GLU A 140 46.46 4.97 -3.68
C GLU A 140 46.65 6.07 -2.63
N GLU A 141 45.70 7.01 -2.51
CA GLU A 141 45.70 8.04 -1.44
C GLU A 141 45.46 7.42 -0.06
N LEU A 142 44.56 6.44 0.09
CA LEU A 142 44.37 5.75 1.38
C LEU A 142 45.60 4.93 1.77
N ASP A 143 46.30 4.36 0.79
CA ASP A 143 47.56 3.66 1.01
C ASP A 143 48.71 4.64 1.30
N ALA A 144 48.71 5.84 0.71
CA ALA A 144 49.69 6.90 0.99
C ALA A 144 49.40 7.70 2.29
N MET A 145 48.14 7.89 2.67
CA MET A 145 47.72 8.54 3.93
C MET A 145 47.97 7.66 5.15
N LYS A 146 48.14 6.34 4.97
CA LYS A 146 48.74 5.51 6.02
C LYS A 146 50.17 5.96 6.34
N ASP A 147 50.84 6.65 5.41
CA ASP A 147 52.26 7.00 5.50
C ASP A 147 52.56 8.53 5.53
N ALA A 148 51.58 9.43 5.34
CA ALA A 148 51.84 10.88 5.37
C ALA A 148 50.66 11.75 5.88
N PRO A 149 50.92 12.75 6.75
CA PRO A 149 49.97 13.80 7.11
C PRO A 149 50.05 14.97 6.13
N ASP A 150 48.87 15.47 5.71
CA ASP A 150 48.62 16.59 4.78
C ASP A 150 48.79 16.32 3.28
N ALA A 151 47.64 16.20 2.59
CA ALA A 151 47.56 16.19 1.12
C ALA A 151 46.44 17.14 0.60
N PRO A 152 46.62 17.80 -0.56
CA PRO A 152 45.71 18.82 -1.11
C PRO A 152 44.77 18.31 -2.22
N GLU A 153 43.63 18.97 -2.41
CA GLU A 153 42.54 18.56 -3.32
C GLU A 153 42.83 18.79 -4.83
N PRO A 154 42.43 17.85 -5.72
CA PRO A 154 42.55 18.04 -7.17
C PRO A 154 41.32 18.70 -7.82
N LYS A 155 41.61 19.67 -8.70
CA LYS A 155 40.67 20.39 -9.57
C LYS A 155 40.55 19.67 -10.93
N ASN A 156 39.39 19.10 -11.24
CA ASN A 156 39.08 18.59 -12.59
C ASN A 156 37.77 19.19 -13.11
N ALA A 157 37.88 20.24 -13.93
CA ALA A 157 36.76 20.97 -14.52
C ALA A 157 36.22 20.31 -15.81
N GLU A 158 37.09 19.70 -16.61
CA GLU A 158 36.74 19.06 -17.90
C GLU A 158 35.77 17.88 -17.73
N VAL A 159 35.96 17.12 -16.65
CA VAL A 159 35.12 15.97 -16.30
C VAL A 159 33.69 16.39 -15.93
N LYS A 160 33.49 17.62 -15.42
CA LYS A 160 32.16 18.13 -15.10
C LYS A 160 31.32 18.39 -16.34
N GLU A 161 31.95 18.82 -17.44
CA GLU A 161 31.23 19.16 -18.68
C GLU A 161 30.76 17.90 -19.43
N GLU A 162 31.58 16.85 -19.49
CA GLU A 162 31.21 15.57 -20.12
C GLU A 162 30.05 14.89 -19.38
N VAL A 163 30.07 14.96 -18.04
CA VAL A 163 29.00 14.43 -17.19
C VAL A 163 27.70 15.22 -17.34
N ALA A 164 27.79 16.55 -17.49
CA ALA A 164 26.63 17.40 -17.72
C ALA A 164 25.95 17.04 -19.06
N LYS A 165 26.72 16.86 -20.14
CA LYS A 165 26.20 16.45 -21.46
C LYS A 165 25.53 15.07 -21.40
N LEU A 166 26.12 14.10 -20.70
CA LEU A 166 25.53 12.79 -20.50
C LEU A 166 24.24 12.82 -19.67
N ALA A 167 24.18 13.69 -18.64
CA ALA A 167 22.98 13.86 -17.83
C ALA A 167 21.84 14.51 -18.63
N GLU A 168 22.14 15.44 -19.54
CA GLU A 168 21.15 16.01 -20.46
C GLU A 168 20.64 14.99 -21.48
N GLN A 169 21.52 14.20 -22.11
CA GLN A 169 21.10 13.14 -23.03
C GLN A 169 20.16 12.12 -22.37
N MET A 170 20.47 11.69 -21.13
CA MET A 170 19.58 10.79 -20.38
C MET A 170 18.26 11.45 -19.98
N LYS A 171 18.23 12.77 -19.76
CA LYS A 171 16.98 13.51 -19.53
C LYS A 171 16.15 13.59 -20.81
N GLU A 172 16.76 13.89 -21.96
CA GLU A 172 16.06 14.01 -23.24
C GLU A 172 15.49 12.69 -23.75
N GLU A 173 16.23 11.58 -23.65
CA GLU A 173 15.71 10.24 -23.98
C GLU A 173 14.49 9.89 -23.10
N ARG A 174 14.50 10.30 -21.84
CA ARG A 174 13.36 10.12 -20.92
C ARG A 174 12.21 11.08 -21.17
N VAL A 175 12.41 12.27 -21.71
CA VAL A 175 11.30 13.15 -22.11
C VAL A 175 10.59 12.56 -23.33
N LYS A 176 11.33 11.92 -24.24
CA LYS A 176 10.76 11.17 -25.38
C LYS A 176 9.98 9.94 -24.92
N ASP A 177 10.43 9.24 -23.87
CA ASP A 177 9.68 8.13 -23.28
C ASP A 177 8.58 8.56 -22.28
N GLY A 178 8.75 9.70 -21.61
CA GLY A 178 7.88 10.26 -20.58
C GLY A 178 6.66 10.98 -21.13
N LYS A 179 6.63 11.30 -22.43
CA LYS A 179 5.43 11.80 -23.13
C LYS A 179 4.38 10.72 -23.43
N ARG A 180 4.52 9.53 -22.84
CA ARG A 180 3.51 8.47 -22.83
C ARG A 180 2.92 8.27 -21.43
N ASP A 181 2.61 9.34 -20.71
CA ASP A 181 1.45 9.27 -19.80
C ASP A 181 0.18 9.31 -20.66
N LYS A 182 0.01 8.26 -21.49
CA LYS A 182 -1.31 7.95 -22.03
C LYS A 182 -2.10 7.51 -20.80
N GLU A 183 -3.00 8.38 -20.36
CA GLU A 183 -4.10 8.00 -19.50
C GLU A 183 -4.66 6.69 -20.07
N LEU A 184 -4.37 5.58 -19.38
CA LEU A 184 -4.77 4.27 -19.85
C LEU A 184 -6.30 4.30 -19.90
N SER A 185 -6.87 4.02 -21.08
CA SER A 185 -8.31 3.89 -21.21
C SER A 185 -8.81 2.96 -20.11
N LYS A 186 -9.95 3.29 -19.50
CA LYS A 186 -10.58 2.46 -18.46
C LYS A 186 -10.72 1.01 -18.91
N GLU A 187 -10.92 0.79 -20.21
CA GLU A 187 -10.98 -0.52 -20.85
C GLU A 187 -9.66 -1.30 -20.69
N THR A 188 -8.53 -0.64 -20.98
CA THR A 188 -7.21 -1.24 -20.83
C THR A 188 -6.93 -1.60 -19.37
N ILE A 189 -7.44 -0.80 -18.42
CA ILE A 189 -7.33 -1.11 -16.99
C ILE A 189 -8.18 -2.33 -16.62
N ILE A 190 -9.44 -2.38 -17.09
CA ILE A 190 -10.35 -3.50 -16.81
C ILE A 190 -9.80 -4.80 -17.40
N SER A 191 -9.36 -4.80 -18.66
CA SER A 191 -8.77 -6.00 -19.30
C SER A 191 -7.53 -6.46 -18.56
N ARG A 192 -6.62 -5.54 -18.20
CA ARG A 192 -5.44 -5.89 -17.40
C ARG A 192 -5.84 -6.44 -16.04
N LEU A 193 -6.83 -5.87 -15.37
CA LEU A 193 -7.30 -6.37 -14.07
C LEU A 193 -7.71 -7.84 -14.15
N THR A 194 -8.43 -8.23 -15.20
CA THR A 194 -8.84 -9.64 -15.37
C THR A 194 -7.64 -10.57 -15.54
N GLU A 195 -6.63 -10.15 -16.31
CA GLU A 195 -5.36 -10.89 -16.49
C GLU A 195 -4.57 -11.01 -15.18
N ILE A 196 -4.48 -9.92 -14.42
CA ILE A 196 -3.82 -9.87 -13.11
C ILE A 196 -4.48 -10.86 -12.16
N MET A 197 -5.82 -10.81 -12.05
CA MET A 197 -6.58 -11.69 -11.18
C MET A 197 -6.45 -13.15 -11.59
N SER A 198 -6.53 -13.44 -12.90
CA SER A 198 -6.32 -14.81 -13.40
C SER A 198 -4.95 -15.33 -13.00
N THR A 199 -3.89 -14.54 -13.20
CA THR A 199 -2.52 -14.96 -12.86
C THR A 199 -2.39 -15.21 -11.35
N PHE A 200 -2.86 -14.27 -10.53
CA PHE A 200 -2.81 -14.37 -9.07
C PHE A 200 -3.57 -15.60 -8.54
N PHE A 201 -4.80 -15.82 -8.99
CA PHE A 201 -5.60 -16.95 -8.52
C PHE A 201 -5.12 -18.29 -9.07
N THR A 202 -4.50 -18.33 -10.27
CA THR A 202 -3.83 -19.54 -10.76
C THR A 202 -2.66 -19.92 -9.87
N GLU A 203 -1.77 -18.98 -9.54
CA GLU A 203 -0.64 -19.26 -8.63
C GLU A 203 -1.13 -19.73 -7.25
N LEU A 204 -2.22 -19.13 -6.74
CA LEU A 204 -2.83 -19.60 -5.49
C LEU A 204 -3.44 -20.99 -5.62
N HIS A 205 -4.11 -21.29 -6.74
CA HIS A 205 -4.66 -22.62 -7.01
C HIS A 205 -3.58 -23.68 -7.01
N ASP A 206 -2.48 -23.43 -7.71
CA ASP A 206 -1.36 -24.37 -7.82
C ASP A 206 -0.65 -24.57 -6.46
N ALA A 207 -0.53 -23.51 -5.66
CA ALA A 207 0.12 -23.56 -4.36
C ALA A 207 -0.75 -24.20 -3.26
N THR A 208 -2.07 -24.03 -3.30
CA THR A 208 -2.98 -24.41 -2.20
C THR A 208 -3.90 -25.57 -2.54
N GLY A 209 -4.08 -25.88 -3.83
CA GLY A 209 -5.11 -26.80 -4.33
C GLY A 209 -6.53 -26.24 -4.27
N TRP A 210 -6.73 -24.97 -3.88
CA TRP A 210 -8.06 -24.38 -3.76
C TRP A 210 -8.59 -23.91 -5.10
N SER A 211 -9.89 -24.09 -5.32
CA SER A 211 -10.59 -23.52 -6.49
C SER A 211 -11.19 -22.17 -6.14
N PHE A 212 -11.08 -21.21 -7.06
CA PHE A 212 -11.52 -19.83 -6.86
C PHE A 212 -12.60 -19.45 -7.88
N SER A 213 -13.58 -18.67 -7.42
CA SER A 213 -14.61 -18.08 -8.28
C SER A 213 -14.78 -16.63 -7.88
N VAL A 214 -14.64 -15.72 -8.84
CA VAL A 214 -14.75 -14.28 -8.62
C VAL A 214 -15.80 -13.69 -9.53
N LEU A 215 -16.69 -12.88 -8.95
CA LEU A 215 -17.70 -12.11 -9.67
C LEU A 215 -17.35 -10.63 -9.54
N LEU A 216 -17.39 -9.91 -10.66
CA LEU A 216 -17.08 -8.50 -10.76
C LEU A 216 -18.25 -7.81 -11.45
N ALA A 217 -18.72 -6.69 -10.92
CA ALA A 217 -19.75 -5.88 -11.57
C ALA A 217 -19.31 -4.42 -11.65
N GLY A 218 -19.54 -3.79 -12.80
CA GLY A 218 -19.20 -2.38 -12.98
C GLY A 218 -19.65 -1.82 -14.32
N PRO A 219 -19.61 -0.48 -14.48
CA PRO A 219 -19.92 0.17 -15.74
C PRO A 219 -18.88 -0.21 -16.80
N ASP A 220 -19.34 -0.79 -17.90
CA ASP A 220 -18.52 -1.22 -19.01
C ASP A 220 -18.34 -0.09 -20.02
N PRO A 221 -17.12 0.45 -20.21
CA PRO A 221 -16.88 1.53 -21.16
C PRO A 221 -17.24 1.15 -22.61
N MET A 222 -17.07 -0.13 -22.99
CA MET A 222 -17.41 -0.63 -24.34
C MET A 222 -18.92 -0.59 -24.59
N ASN A 223 -19.72 -0.74 -23.54
CA ASN A 223 -21.17 -0.76 -23.62
C ASN A 223 -21.80 0.58 -23.19
N GLY A 224 -21.09 1.70 -23.44
CA GLY A 224 -21.58 3.04 -23.13
C GLY A 224 -21.75 3.31 -21.64
N GLY A 225 -20.98 2.62 -20.79
CA GLY A 225 -21.06 2.74 -19.33
C GLY A 225 -22.23 1.98 -18.71
N LYS A 226 -22.94 1.13 -19.48
CA LYS A 226 -23.94 0.22 -18.92
C LYS A 226 -23.29 -0.74 -17.93
N LEU A 227 -24.01 -1.08 -16.87
CA LEU A 227 -23.56 -2.07 -15.91
C LEU A 227 -23.36 -3.41 -16.63
N ASN A 228 -22.25 -4.07 -16.34
CA ASN A 228 -21.94 -5.40 -16.82
C ASN A 228 -21.41 -6.24 -15.65
N VAL A 229 -21.58 -7.56 -15.73
CA VAL A 229 -21.03 -8.52 -14.77
C VAL A 229 -20.06 -9.44 -15.52
N SER A 230 -18.91 -9.67 -14.92
CA SER A 230 -17.89 -10.59 -15.41
C SER A 230 -17.57 -11.61 -14.33
N SER A 231 -17.33 -12.85 -14.74
CA SER A 231 -16.96 -13.95 -13.85
C SER A 231 -15.60 -14.53 -14.25
N LEU A 232 -14.81 -14.90 -13.24
CA LEU A 232 -13.52 -15.56 -13.38
C LEU A 232 -13.53 -16.81 -12.50
N HIS A 233 -13.24 -17.96 -13.10
CA HIS A 233 -13.20 -19.25 -12.39
C HIS A 233 -11.85 -19.91 -12.61
N ILE A 234 -11.16 -20.21 -11.50
CA ILE A 234 -9.90 -20.95 -11.48
C ILE A 234 -10.09 -22.27 -10.74
N GLY A 235 -9.55 -23.33 -11.32
CA GLY A 235 -9.77 -24.71 -10.91
C GLY A 235 -10.78 -25.42 -11.80
N THR A 236 -10.68 -26.74 -11.82
CA THR A 236 -11.56 -27.62 -12.60
C THR A 236 -12.01 -28.81 -11.76
N THR A 237 -13.16 -29.39 -12.10
CA THR A 237 -13.60 -30.66 -11.53
C THR A 237 -12.69 -31.81 -12.00
N THR A 238 -12.86 -33.00 -11.43
CA THR A 238 -12.17 -34.21 -11.93
C THR A 238 -12.45 -34.52 -13.39
N ALA A 239 -13.57 -34.03 -13.94
CA ALA A 239 -13.92 -34.12 -15.35
C ALA A 239 -13.41 -32.94 -16.20
N GLY A 240 -12.63 -32.01 -15.63
CA GLY A 240 -12.09 -30.84 -16.31
C GLY A 240 -13.07 -29.67 -16.46
N ASN A 241 -14.26 -29.72 -15.85
CA ASN A 241 -15.25 -28.66 -15.97
C ASN A 241 -14.94 -27.50 -15.03
N ARG A 242 -15.06 -26.26 -15.53
CA ARG A 242 -15.05 -25.05 -14.70
C ARG A 242 -16.39 -24.88 -13.98
N PHE A 243 -16.43 -24.05 -12.94
CA PHE A 243 -17.62 -23.86 -12.11
C PHE A 243 -18.86 -23.45 -12.92
N ASN A 244 -18.72 -22.47 -13.83
CA ASN A 244 -19.81 -22.02 -14.70
C ASN A 244 -20.36 -23.11 -15.64
N HIS A 245 -19.54 -24.08 -16.03
CA HIS A 245 -19.97 -25.22 -16.86
C HIS A 245 -20.54 -26.37 -16.02
N ALA A 246 -20.00 -26.57 -14.81
CA ALA A 246 -20.46 -27.60 -13.90
C ALA A 246 -21.78 -27.25 -13.21
N PHE A 247 -22.08 -25.95 -13.07
CA PHE A 247 -23.29 -25.46 -12.41
C PHE A 247 -24.39 -25.16 -13.44
N PRO A 248 -25.49 -25.93 -13.47
CA PRO A 248 -26.59 -25.69 -14.39
C PRO A 248 -27.18 -24.29 -14.23
N LYS A 249 -27.43 -23.62 -15.36
CA LYS A 249 -28.03 -22.27 -15.39
C LYS A 249 -27.26 -21.25 -14.53
N PHE A 250 -25.93 -21.34 -14.54
CA PHE A 250 -25.07 -20.40 -13.83
C PHE A 250 -25.41 -18.94 -14.12
N GLU A 251 -25.73 -18.61 -15.37
CA GLU A 251 -26.13 -17.25 -15.75
C GLU A 251 -27.41 -16.80 -15.02
N GLU A 252 -28.48 -17.60 -15.08
CA GLU A 252 -29.77 -17.27 -14.45
C GLU A 252 -29.69 -17.26 -12.92
N ASN A 253 -28.94 -18.21 -12.34
CA ASN A 253 -28.96 -18.46 -10.90
C ASN A 253 -27.91 -17.69 -10.11
N ILE A 254 -26.82 -17.25 -10.76
CA ILE A 254 -25.69 -16.59 -10.10
C ILE A 254 -25.45 -15.20 -10.69
N MET A 255 -25.29 -15.10 -12.02
CA MET A 255 -24.93 -13.84 -12.67
C MET A 255 -26.06 -12.81 -12.58
N VAL A 256 -27.31 -13.22 -12.83
CA VAL A 256 -28.47 -12.31 -12.76
C VAL A 256 -28.71 -11.78 -11.33
N PRO A 257 -28.78 -12.60 -10.27
CA PRO A 257 -28.91 -12.07 -8.91
C PRO A 257 -27.77 -11.15 -8.50
N TYR A 258 -26.54 -11.46 -8.93
CA TYR A 258 -25.38 -10.60 -8.67
C TYR A 258 -25.46 -9.28 -9.44
N PHE A 259 -25.95 -9.31 -10.69
CA PHE A 259 -26.23 -8.10 -11.48
C PHE A 259 -27.30 -7.23 -10.82
N GLU A 260 -28.38 -7.83 -10.30
CA GLU A 260 -29.42 -7.10 -9.58
C GLU A 260 -28.88 -6.43 -8.31
N PHE A 261 -28.06 -7.16 -7.54
CA PHE A 261 -27.35 -6.61 -6.39
C PHE A 261 -26.47 -5.42 -6.81
N ALA A 262 -25.65 -5.59 -7.85
CA ALA A 262 -24.76 -4.55 -8.34
C ALA A 262 -25.53 -3.33 -8.86
N SER A 263 -26.66 -3.54 -9.54
CA SER A 263 -27.53 -2.46 -10.02
C SER A 263 -28.00 -1.59 -8.86
N ARG A 264 -28.41 -2.20 -7.74
CA ARG A 264 -28.82 -1.48 -6.53
C ARG A 264 -27.64 -0.72 -5.89
N ALA A 265 -26.47 -1.35 -5.82
CA ALA A 265 -25.27 -0.73 -5.26
C ALA A 265 -24.81 0.50 -6.06
N PHE A 266 -24.80 0.41 -7.40
CA PHE A 266 -24.38 1.51 -8.26
C PHE A 266 -25.41 2.65 -8.34
N LEU A 267 -26.71 2.37 -8.28
CA LEU A 267 -27.75 3.41 -8.25
C LEU A 267 -27.58 4.35 -7.03
N LEU A 268 -27.28 3.79 -5.84
CA LEU A 268 -27.05 4.58 -4.64
C LEU A 268 -25.81 5.49 -4.78
N GLN A 269 -24.76 4.99 -5.41
CA GLN A 269 -23.50 5.71 -5.54
C GLN A 269 -23.53 6.83 -6.59
N TYR A 270 -24.31 6.66 -7.67
CA TYR A 270 -24.49 7.71 -8.69
C TYR A 270 -25.44 8.82 -8.22
N CYS A 271 -26.43 8.54 -7.37
CA CYS A 271 -27.26 9.57 -6.74
C CYS A 271 -26.41 10.47 -5.82
N TYR A 272 -25.59 9.88 -4.95
CA TYR A 272 -24.72 10.63 -4.02
C TYR A 272 -23.67 11.51 -4.74
N ARG A 273 -23.11 11.03 -5.85
CA ARG A 273 -22.09 11.78 -6.61
C ARG A 273 -22.68 12.91 -7.46
N LYS A 274 -23.93 12.81 -7.90
CA LYS A 274 -24.60 13.93 -8.59
C LYS A 274 -24.95 15.07 -7.62
N GLU A 275 -25.36 14.75 -6.40
CA GLU A 275 -25.65 15.76 -5.36
C GLU A 275 -24.42 16.58 -4.94
N LEU A 276 -23.22 15.99 -4.99
CA LEU A 276 -21.96 16.66 -4.67
C LEU A 276 -21.38 17.53 -5.80
N HIS A 277 -21.88 17.42 -7.03
CA HIS A 277 -21.37 18.16 -8.20
C HIS A 277 -22.43 19.00 -8.92
N SER A 278 -23.67 19.05 -8.44
CA SER A 278 -24.63 20.08 -8.86
C SER A 278 -24.41 21.36 -8.06
N GLU A 279 -23.36 22.13 -8.38
CA GLU A 279 -23.37 23.56 -8.08
C GLU A 279 -24.50 24.21 -8.91
N PRO A 280 -25.28 25.13 -8.32
CA PRO A 280 -26.30 25.85 -9.07
C PRO A 280 -25.61 26.78 -10.07
N LEU A 281 -25.92 26.59 -11.35
CA LEU A 281 -25.66 27.59 -12.39
C LEU A 281 -26.36 28.89 -11.96
N GLN A 282 -25.56 29.89 -11.57
CA GLN A 282 -25.98 31.30 -11.50
C GLN A 282 -26.04 31.90 -12.89
#